data_AF-A0A519ULH2-F1
#
_entry.id   AF-A0A519ULH2-F1
#
_cell.length_a   1.000
_cell.length_b   1.000
_cell.length_c   1.000
_cell.angle_alpha   90.00
_cell.angle_beta   90.00
_cell.angle_gamma   90.00
#
_symmetry.space_group_name_H-M   'P 1'
#
loop_
_entity.id
_entity.type
_entity.pdbx_description
1 polymer ?
#
loop_
_entity_poly.entity_id
_entity_poly.type
_entity_poly.pdbx_seq_one_letter_code
_entity_poly.pdbx_strand_id
1 'polypeptide(L)'
;MESSPVKKINFDNTEIAFRNKSNGELNQAYWLFKIISSNFLTNVGPPITNFLLNIGFPIKGAIKATIFKQFCGGETIADCEHAIEQLSLGKVGTILDYSVEGEDEEEVFDFTCEEIIRTIKRADGDARVPITVFKITGIGRFALLEKLDAKQELTETEAEEFARVKARCLKICQAAFDRKVPVMIDAEDSWVQDTIDELALEMMTTFNKERLIVYNTYQLYRHDKLA
;
A
#
# COMPACT_ATOMS: atom_id res chain seq x y z
N MET A 1 37.20 -8.51 19.46
CA MET A 1 36.44 -8.55 18.20
C MET A 1 36.87 -7.34 17.40
N GLU A 2 37.74 -7.53 16.41
CA GLU A 2 38.04 -6.47 15.45
C GLU A 2 36.76 -6.21 14.65
N SER A 3 36.18 -5.02 14.81
CA SER A 3 35.11 -4.56 13.94
C SER A 3 35.69 -4.47 12.53
N SER A 4 35.21 -5.30 11.61
CA SER A 4 35.45 -5.14 10.18
C SER A 4 35.30 -3.66 9.81
N PRO A 5 36.20 -3.09 8.98
CA PRO A 5 36.11 -1.68 8.61
C PRO A 5 34.74 -1.43 8.00
N VAL A 6 33.93 -0.60 8.67
CA VAL A 6 32.60 -0.23 8.20
C VAL A 6 32.81 0.48 6.87
N LYS A 7 32.53 -0.23 5.78
CA LYS A 7 32.57 0.31 4.43
C LYS A 7 31.64 1.52 4.42
N LYS A 8 32.18 2.74 4.26
CA LYS A 8 31.39 3.96 4.27
C LYS A 8 30.32 3.85 3.17
N ILE A 9 29.05 3.85 3.57
CA ILE A 9 27.93 3.81 2.63
C ILE A 9 27.98 5.10 1.81
N ASN A 10 28.02 4.98 0.48
CA ASN A 10 28.02 6.11 -0.45
C ASN A 10 26.64 6.20 -1.12
N PHE A 11 25.83 7.15 -0.70
CA PHE A 11 24.50 7.39 -1.25
C PHE A 11 24.53 8.04 -2.64
N ASP A 12 25.64 8.61 -3.07
CA ASP A 12 25.80 9.22 -4.40
C ASP A 12 26.16 8.19 -5.48
N ASN A 13 26.41 6.93 -5.11
CA ASN A 13 26.72 5.87 -6.07
C ASN A 13 25.44 5.32 -6.71
N THR A 14 24.97 5.99 -7.75
CA THR A 14 23.79 5.59 -8.52
C THR A 14 24.00 4.31 -9.34
N GLU A 15 25.24 3.92 -9.66
CA GLU A 15 25.53 2.65 -10.34
C GLU A 15 25.01 1.46 -9.52
N ILE A 16 25.15 1.52 -8.19
CA ILE A 16 24.60 0.50 -7.30
C ILE A 16 23.07 0.54 -7.31
N ALA A 17 22.48 1.74 -7.22
CA ALA A 17 21.03 1.93 -7.16
C ALA A 17 20.30 1.44 -8.42
N PHE A 18 20.93 1.59 -9.59
CA PHE A 18 20.34 1.25 -10.89
C PHE A 18 20.98 0.04 -11.58
N ARG A 19 21.79 -0.76 -10.86
CA ARG A 19 22.50 -1.91 -11.44
C ARG A 19 21.57 -2.93 -12.09
N ASN A 20 20.33 -3.04 -11.61
CA ASN A 20 19.32 -3.94 -12.13
C ASN A 20 18.51 -3.33 -13.30
N LYS A 21 18.90 -2.16 -13.82
CA LYS A 21 18.22 -1.47 -14.92
C LYS A 21 19.12 -1.38 -16.15
N SER A 22 18.51 -1.61 -17.30
CA SER A 22 19.13 -1.33 -18.60
C SER A 22 19.11 0.16 -18.94
N ASN A 23 20.01 0.60 -19.83
CA ASN A 23 19.99 1.96 -20.36
C ASN A 23 18.63 2.33 -21.02
N GLY A 24 17.94 1.35 -21.60
CA GLY A 24 16.61 1.54 -22.18
C GLY A 24 15.57 1.89 -21.11
N GLU A 25 15.54 1.15 -20.01
CA GLU A 25 14.64 1.43 -18.87
C GLU A 25 14.94 2.77 -18.22
N LEU A 26 16.23 3.12 -18.06
CA LEU A 26 16.63 4.41 -17.50
C LEU A 26 16.22 5.58 -18.40
N ASN A 27 16.38 5.45 -19.71
CA ASN A 27 15.91 6.46 -20.66
C ASN A 27 14.39 6.58 -20.68
N GLN A 28 13.66 5.45 -20.57
CA GLN A 28 12.20 5.45 -20.47
C GLN A 28 11.75 6.20 -19.22
N ALA A 29 12.33 5.89 -18.06
CA ALA A 29 12.03 6.57 -16.80
C ALA A 29 12.35 8.07 -16.87
N TYR A 30 13.50 8.44 -17.42
CA TYR A 30 13.90 9.85 -17.60
C TYR A 30 12.83 10.65 -18.37
N TRP A 31 12.38 10.15 -19.51
CA TRP A 31 11.37 10.84 -20.31
C TRP A 31 10.01 10.88 -19.61
N LEU A 32 9.62 9.80 -18.95
CA LEU A 32 8.38 9.75 -18.17
C LEU A 32 8.37 10.82 -17.08
N PHE A 33 9.42 10.89 -16.24
CA PHE A 33 9.52 11.91 -15.18
C PHE A 33 9.59 13.32 -15.74
N LYS A 34 10.27 13.54 -16.87
CA LYS A 34 10.32 14.84 -17.54
C LYS A 34 8.94 15.29 -18.02
N ILE A 35 8.13 14.37 -18.53
CA ILE A 35 6.75 14.65 -18.95
C ILE A 35 5.88 14.98 -17.73
N ILE A 36 5.97 14.18 -16.66
CA ILE A 36 5.18 14.37 -15.43
C ILE A 36 5.58 15.65 -14.70
N SER A 37 6.83 16.11 -14.82
CA SER A 37 7.26 17.39 -14.24
C SER A 37 6.65 18.63 -14.93
N SER A 38 5.91 18.46 -16.02
CA SER A 38 5.25 19.56 -16.71
C SER A 38 3.87 19.84 -16.10
N ASN A 39 3.76 20.96 -15.38
CA ASN A 39 2.50 21.43 -14.77
C ASN A 39 1.34 21.51 -15.78
N PHE A 40 1.63 21.83 -17.04
CA PHE A 40 0.60 21.88 -18.08
C PHE A 40 0.04 20.49 -18.39
N LEU A 41 0.92 19.50 -18.57
CA LEU A 41 0.52 18.13 -18.90
C LEU A 41 -0.17 17.43 -17.73
N THR A 42 0.25 17.70 -16.50
CA THR A 42 -0.41 17.15 -15.30
C THR A 42 -1.82 17.71 -15.12
N ASN A 43 -2.08 18.95 -15.55
CA ASN A 43 -3.41 19.57 -15.44
C ASN A 43 -4.36 19.17 -16.58
N VAL A 44 -3.83 18.97 -17.79
CA VAL A 44 -4.65 18.67 -19.00
C VAL A 44 -4.74 17.17 -19.29
N GLY A 45 -3.75 16.38 -18.87
CA GLY A 45 -3.64 14.95 -19.16
C GLY A 45 -4.78 14.09 -18.58
N PRO A 46 -5.11 14.20 -17.27
CA PRO A 46 -6.14 13.36 -16.67
C PRO A 46 -7.53 13.54 -17.30
N PRO A 47 -8.05 14.76 -17.53
CA PRO A 47 -9.34 14.94 -18.21
C PRO A 47 -9.40 14.29 -19.60
N ILE A 48 -8.34 14.43 -20.40
CA ILE A 48 -8.28 13.83 -21.75
C ILE A 48 -8.23 12.29 -21.65
N THR A 49 -7.41 11.76 -20.74
CA THR A 49 -7.27 10.32 -20.53
C THR A 49 -8.60 9.70 -20.13
N ASN A 50 -9.31 10.33 -19.19
CA ASN A 50 -10.63 9.88 -18.73
C ASN A 50 -11.67 9.94 -19.87
N PHE A 51 -11.68 11.01 -20.67
CA PHE A 51 -12.55 11.08 -21.84
C PHE A 51 -12.27 9.93 -22.82
N LEU A 52 -11.00 9.68 -23.17
CA LEU A 52 -10.61 8.61 -24.08
C LEU A 52 -10.99 7.21 -23.54
N LEU A 53 -10.81 6.96 -22.25
CA LEU A 53 -11.24 5.71 -21.62
C LEU A 53 -12.76 5.55 -21.65
N ASN A 54 -13.51 6.61 -21.35
CA ASN A 54 -14.97 6.59 -21.29
C ASN A 54 -15.62 6.32 -22.65
N ILE A 55 -15.02 6.82 -23.75
CA ILE A 55 -15.48 6.52 -25.11
C ILE A 55 -14.95 5.17 -25.64
N GLY A 56 -14.19 4.42 -24.83
CA GLY A 56 -13.64 3.12 -25.20
C GLY A 56 -12.45 3.18 -26.16
N PHE A 57 -11.76 4.33 -26.27
CA PHE A 57 -10.57 4.45 -27.12
C PHE A 57 -9.44 3.58 -26.55
N PRO A 58 -8.70 2.81 -27.37
CA PRO A 58 -7.77 1.78 -26.91
C PRO A 58 -6.41 2.34 -26.41
N ILE A 59 -6.42 3.24 -25.43
CA ILE A 59 -5.19 3.78 -24.80
C ILE A 59 -4.64 2.94 -23.65
N LYS A 60 -5.38 1.92 -23.17
CA LYS A 60 -4.99 1.11 -22.00
C LYS A 60 -3.60 0.49 -22.15
N GLY A 61 -3.26 -0.02 -23.34
CA GLY A 61 -1.94 -0.59 -23.63
C GLY A 61 -0.80 0.42 -23.49
N ALA A 62 -1.02 1.67 -23.93
CA ALA A 62 -0.03 2.74 -23.81
C ALA A 62 0.15 3.18 -22.35
N ILE A 63 -0.93 3.32 -21.59
CA ILE A 63 -0.90 3.59 -20.15
C ILE A 63 -0.12 2.48 -19.42
N LYS A 64 -0.43 1.22 -19.75
CA LYS A 64 0.23 0.03 -19.18
C LYS A 64 1.73 0.04 -19.46
N ALA A 65 2.13 0.32 -20.70
CA ALA A 65 3.53 0.32 -21.12
C ALA A 65 4.35 1.50 -20.59
N THR A 66 3.72 2.51 -19.98
CA THR A 66 4.36 3.75 -19.52
C THR A 66 4.20 3.95 -18.01
N ILE A 67 3.21 4.75 -17.59
CA ILE A 67 2.99 5.17 -16.19
C ILE A 67 2.82 3.94 -15.31
N PHE A 68 1.96 3.00 -15.71
CA PHE A 68 1.66 1.82 -14.90
C PHE A 68 2.92 0.97 -14.66
N LYS A 69 3.71 0.68 -15.71
CA LYS A 69 4.96 -0.08 -15.59
C LYS A 69 5.98 0.58 -14.65
N GLN A 70 5.96 1.91 -14.53
CA GLN A 70 6.90 2.62 -13.66
C GLN A 70 6.49 2.60 -12.18
N PHE A 71 5.18 2.67 -11.89
CA PHE A 71 4.68 2.89 -10.53
C PHE A 71 3.97 1.67 -9.92
N CYS A 72 3.50 0.72 -10.73
CA CYS A 72 2.79 -0.47 -10.29
C CYS A 72 3.64 -1.73 -10.54
N GLY A 73 3.69 -2.63 -9.55
CA GLY A 73 4.38 -3.91 -9.68
C GLY A 73 3.70 -4.88 -10.67
N GLY A 74 2.39 -4.73 -10.88
CA GLY A 74 1.56 -5.58 -11.72
C GLY A 74 0.08 -5.18 -11.61
N GLU A 75 -0.77 -5.66 -12.52
CA GLU A 75 -2.24 -5.49 -12.44
C GLU A 75 -2.88 -6.49 -11.49
N THR A 76 -2.25 -7.65 -11.35
CA THR A 76 -2.65 -8.72 -10.44
C THR A 76 -1.48 -9.11 -9.56
N ILE A 77 -1.77 -9.82 -8.47
CA ILE A 77 -0.74 -10.42 -7.60
C ILE A 77 0.22 -11.31 -8.41
N ALA A 78 -0.28 -12.00 -9.44
CA ALA A 78 0.53 -12.84 -10.31
C ALA A 78 1.48 -12.04 -11.20
N ASP A 79 1.02 -10.90 -11.73
CA ASP A 79 1.85 -10.01 -12.56
C ASP A 79 3.02 -9.40 -11.77
N CYS A 80 2.88 -9.27 -10.45
CA CYS A 80 3.94 -8.77 -9.57
C CYS A 80 5.14 -9.71 -9.43
N GLU A 81 5.06 -10.98 -9.85
CA GLU A 81 6.15 -11.95 -9.65
C GLU A 81 7.48 -11.48 -10.23
N HIS A 82 7.44 -10.89 -11.43
CA HIS A 82 8.65 -10.39 -12.06
C HIS A 82 9.30 -9.28 -11.24
N ALA A 83 8.51 -8.34 -10.71
CA ALA A 83 9.02 -7.27 -9.85
C ALA A 83 9.59 -7.82 -8.54
N ILE A 84 8.90 -8.78 -7.90
CA ILE A 84 9.36 -9.47 -6.69
C ILE A 84 10.72 -10.15 -6.94
N GLU A 85 10.85 -10.88 -8.04
CA GLU A 85 12.10 -11.55 -8.43
C GLU A 85 13.23 -10.54 -8.62
N GLN A 86 13.00 -9.48 -9.41
CA GLN A 86 14.03 -8.48 -9.69
C GLN A 86 14.51 -7.73 -8.44
N LEU A 87 13.61 -7.41 -7.51
CA LEU A 87 13.96 -6.81 -6.22
C LEU A 87 14.75 -7.80 -5.34
N SER A 88 14.33 -9.07 -5.32
CA SER A 88 14.97 -10.10 -4.50
C SER A 88 16.42 -10.39 -4.92
N LEU A 89 16.77 -10.26 -6.21
CA LEU A 89 18.16 -10.36 -6.70
C LEU A 89 19.06 -9.30 -6.07
N GLY A 90 18.50 -8.12 -5.78
CA GLY A 90 19.15 -7.03 -5.05
C GLY A 90 19.08 -7.17 -3.52
N LYS A 91 18.54 -8.28 -3.00
CA LYS A 91 18.23 -8.50 -1.58
C LYS A 91 17.24 -7.47 -1.01
N VAL A 92 16.31 -6.99 -1.85
CA VAL A 92 15.23 -6.09 -1.46
C VAL A 92 13.95 -6.90 -1.32
N GLY A 93 13.32 -6.84 -0.16
CA GLY A 93 11.99 -7.44 0.07
C GLY A 93 10.89 -6.59 -0.57
N THR A 94 9.78 -7.23 -0.90
CA THR A 94 8.60 -6.58 -1.49
C THR A 94 7.46 -6.53 -0.49
N ILE A 95 6.73 -5.42 -0.46
CA ILE A 95 5.43 -5.32 0.21
C ILE A 95 4.38 -5.30 -0.89
N LEU A 96 3.44 -6.24 -0.85
CA LEU A 96 2.30 -6.24 -1.75
C LEU A 96 1.22 -5.30 -1.17
N ASP A 97 1.11 -4.12 -1.76
CA ASP A 97 0.11 -3.10 -1.42
C ASP A 97 -0.99 -3.08 -2.47
N TYR A 98 -2.22 -3.40 -2.07
CA TYR A 98 -3.40 -3.31 -2.94
C TYR A 98 -3.96 -1.90 -2.87
N SER A 99 -3.84 -1.15 -3.97
CA SER A 99 -3.99 0.31 -4.01
C SER A 99 -5.44 0.82 -4.06
N VAL A 100 -6.40 0.16 -3.40
CA VAL A 100 -7.79 0.64 -3.31
C VAL A 100 -7.98 1.46 -2.03
N GLU A 101 -8.53 2.67 -2.20
CA GLU A 101 -8.81 3.66 -1.16
C GLU A 101 -9.95 4.58 -1.61
N GLY A 102 -10.64 5.23 -0.66
CA GLY A 102 -11.63 6.28 -0.98
C GLY A 102 -12.91 5.80 -1.67
N GLU A 103 -13.24 4.52 -1.52
CA GLU A 103 -14.50 3.93 -2.01
C GLU A 103 -15.62 4.14 -0.98
N ASP A 104 -16.88 4.01 -1.42
CA ASP A 104 -18.07 4.22 -0.59
C ASP A 104 -19.02 3.00 -0.53
N GLU A 105 -18.72 1.93 -1.26
CA GLU A 105 -19.62 0.79 -1.46
C GLU A 105 -19.18 -0.47 -0.68
N GLU A 106 -20.12 -1.12 0.02
CA GLU A 106 -19.84 -2.28 0.88
C GLU A 106 -19.28 -3.49 0.11
N GLU A 107 -19.77 -3.73 -1.11
CA GLU A 107 -19.27 -4.80 -1.97
C GLU A 107 -17.80 -4.58 -2.35
N VAL A 108 -17.39 -3.32 -2.51
CA VAL A 108 -15.99 -2.98 -2.81
C VAL A 108 -15.12 -3.21 -1.59
N PHE A 109 -15.57 -2.84 -0.39
CA PHE A 109 -14.84 -3.13 0.85
C PHE A 109 -14.68 -4.63 1.13
N ASP A 110 -15.71 -5.42 0.84
CA ASP A 110 -15.64 -6.89 0.95
C ASP A 110 -14.67 -7.48 -0.06
N PHE A 111 -14.71 -7.00 -1.30
CA PHE A 111 -13.76 -7.41 -2.33
C PHE A 111 -12.32 -7.05 -1.94
N THR A 112 -12.08 -5.82 -1.49
CA THR A 112 -10.76 -5.35 -1.02
C THR A 112 -10.25 -6.18 0.14
N CYS A 113 -11.10 -6.51 1.12
CA CYS A 113 -10.76 -7.42 2.21
C CYS A 113 -10.25 -8.78 1.70
N GLU A 114 -10.95 -9.37 0.73
CA GLU A 114 -10.52 -10.64 0.12
C GLU A 114 -9.23 -10.51 -0.71
N GLU A 115 -9.03 -9.41 -1.43
CA GLU A 115 -7.79 -9.13 -2.16
C GLU A 115 -6.59 -9.00 -1.21
N ILE A 116 -6.74 -8.27 -0.10
CA ILE A 116 -5.71 -8.16 0.95
C ILE A 116 -5.39 -9.55 1.53
N ILE A 117 -6.40 -10.39 1.78
CA ILE A 117 -6.17 -11.77 2.23
C ILE A 117 -5.42 -12.59 1.16
N ARG A 118 -5.63 -12.32 -0.13
CA ARG A 118 -4.86 -12.97 -1.22
C ARG A 118 -3.40 -12.50 -1.23
N THR A 119 -3.09 -11.24 -0.92
CA THR A 119 -1.70 -10.79 -0.78
C THR A 119 -0.99 -11.51 0.38
N ILE A 120 -1.67 -11.67 1.52
CA ILE A 120 -1.18 -12.46 2.67
C ILE A 120 -0.94 -13.92 2.26
N LYS A 121 -1.90 -14.54 1.56
CA LYS A 121 -1.74 -15.92 1.06
C LYS A 121 -0.57 -16.06 0.10
N ARG A 122 -0.32 -15.06 -0.75
CA ARG A 122 0.85 -15.06 -1.65
C ARG A 122 2.15 -14.96 -0.87
N ALA A 123 2.21 -14.18 0.20
CA ALA A 123 3.41 -13.99 1.02
C ALA A 123 3.75 -15.21 1.90
N ASP A 124 2.79 -16.11 2.14
CA ASP A 124 2.96 -17.29 3.00
C ASP A 124 4.17 -18.16 2.60
N GLY A 125 5.17 -18.20 3.47
CA GLY A 125 6.42 -18.94 3.28
C GLY A 125 7.42 -18.33 2.29
N ASP A 126 7.13 -17.16 1.69
CA ASP A 126 8.02 -16.50 0.73
C ASP A 126 8.80 -15.36 1.37
N ALA A 127 10.07 -15.59 1.69
CA ALA A 127 10.95 -14.59 2.30
C ALA A 127 11.18 -13.33 1.42
N ARG A 128 10.81 -13.36 0.13
CA ARG A 128 10.86 -12.19 -0.76
C ARG A 128 9.73 -11.20 -0.48
N VAL A 129 8.66 -11.64 0.19
CA VAL A 129 7.52 -10.81 0.61
C VAL A 129 7.39 -10.87 2.14
N PRO A 130 8.30 -10.21 2.89
CA PRO A 130 8.44 -10.42 4.33
C PRO A 130 7.31 -9.82 5.17
N ILE A 131 6.53 -8.89 4.62
CA ILE A 131 5.41 -8.20 5.26
C ILE A 131 4.41 -7.77 4.18
N THR A 132 3.12 -7.81 4.50
CA THR A 132 2.04 -7.25 3.67
C THR A 132 1.49 -5.98 4.30
N VAL A 133 0.66 -5.24 3.58
CA VAL A 133 0.08 -3.98 4.06
C VAL A 133 -1.37 -3.84 3.63
N PHE A 134 -2.14 -3.07 4.39
CA PHE A 134 -3.45 -2.58 3.97
C PHE A 134 -3.79 -1.25 4.63
N LYS A 135 -4.75 -0.54 4.01
CA LYS A 135 -5.32 0.73 4.49
C LYS A 135 -6.72 0.48 5.04
N ILE A 136 -7.10 1.19 6.10
CA ILE A 136 -8.44 1.04 6.70
C ILE A 136 -9.49 1.63 5.76
N THR A 137 -9.17 2.72 5.05
CA THR A 137 -10.12 3.31 4.07
C THR A 137 -10.37 2.43 2.84
N GLY A 138 -9.51 1.43 2.59
CA GLY A 138 -9.78 0.39 1.59
C GLY A 138 -10.87 -0.60 2.00
N ILE A 139 -11.23 -0.66 3.29
CA ILE A 139 -12.21 -1.60 3.86
C ILE A 139 -13.33 -0.91 4.65
N GLY A 140 -13.41 0.41 4.58
CA GLY A 140 -14.41 1.22 5.27
C GLY A 140 -14.48 2.63 4.72
N ARG A 141 -15.66 3.24 4.78
CA ARG A 141 -15.91 4.56 4.22
C ARG A 141 -15.13 5.64 4.95
N PHE A 142 -14.43 6.47 4.19
CA PHE A 142 -13.60 7.55 4.73
C PHE A 142 -14.37 8.48 5.67
N ALA A 143 -15.56 8.94 5.24
CA ALA A 143 -16.40 9.84 6.02
C ALA A 143 -16.91 9.23 7.34
N LEU A 144 -17.01 7.90 7.45
CA LEU A 144 -17.32 7.23 8.72
C LEU A 144 -16.14 7.34 9.69
N LEU A 145 -14.92 7.11 9.21
CA LEU A 145 -13.70 7.19 10.01
C LEU A 145 -13.46 8.64 10.47
N GLU A 146 -13.68 9.63 9.60
CA GLU A 146 -13.58 11.05 9.95
C GLU A 146 -14.57 11.42 11.06
N LYS A 147 -15.79 10.89 10.99
CA LYS A 147 -16.82 11.11 12.01
C LYS A 147 -16.43 10.53 13.38
N LEU A 148 -15.85 9.32 13.38
CA LEU A 148 -15.31 8.66 14.56
C LEU A 148 -14.14 9.44 15.18
N ASP A 149 -13.23 9.92 14.36
CA ASP A 149 -12.07 10.71 14.78
C ASP A 149 -12.51 12.04 15.42
N ALA A 150 -13.48 12.71 14.78
CA ALA A 150 -14.13 13.92 15.27
C ALA A 150 -15.03 13.69 16.52
N LYS A 151 -15.07 12.45 17.05
CA LYS A 151 -15.86 12.03 18.23
C LYS A 151 -17.34 12.39 18.13
N GLN A 152 -17.89 12.37 16.91
CA GLN A 152 -19.31 12.60 16.67
C GLN A 152 -20.11 11.31 16.94
N GLU A 153 -21.36 11.46 17.34
CA GLU A 153 -22.25 10.32 17.57
C GLU A 153 -22.58 9.62 16.24
N LEU A 154 -22.41 8.30 16.22
CA LEU A 154 -22.84 7.47 15.10
C LEU A 154 -24.35 7.22 15.18
N THR A 155 -25.00 7.19 14.02
CA THR A 155 -26.34 6.61 13.90
C THR A 155 -26.26 5.09 14.11
N GLU A 156 -27.41 4.45 14.31
CA GLU A 156 -27.47 2.98 14.41
C GLU A 156 -26.88 2.30 13.16
N THR A 157 -27.17 2.83 11.97
CA THR A 157 -26.63 2.29 10.71
C THR A 157 -25.12 2.47 10.58
N GLU A 158 -24.59 3.61 11.04
CA GLU A 158 -23.14 3.86 11.04
C GLU A 158 -22.42 3.02 12.08
N ALA A 159 -23.06 2.73 13.22
CA ALA A 159 -22.51 1.80 14.21
C ALA A 159 -22.42 0.38 13.65
N GLU A 160 -23.44 -0.08 12.90
CA GLU A 160 -23.40 -1.34 12.16
C GLU A 160 -22.34 -1.34 11.06
N GLU A 161 -22.18 -0.23 10.35
CA GLU A 161 -21.12 -0.02 9.34
C GLU A 161 -19.73 -0.16 9.97
N PHE A 162 -19.48 0.51 11.09
CA PHE A 162 -18.21 0.41 11.78
C PHE A 162 -17.94 -1.00 12.34
N ALA A 163 -18.99 -1.71 12.78
CA ALA A 163 -18.86 -3.11 13.17
C ALA A 163 -18.38 -4.00 12.00
N ARG A 164 -18.84 -3.72 10.76
CA ARG A 164 -18.33 -4.41 9.56
C ARG A 164 -16.87 -4.05 9.27
N VAL A 165 -16.47 -2.78 9.41
CA VAL A 165 -15.05 -2.37 9.29
C VAL A 165 -14.18 -3.14 10.28
N LYS A 166 -14.58 -3.21 11.56
CA LYS A 166 -13.88 -4.00 12.59
C LYS A 166 -13.80 -5.48 12.22
N ALA A 167 -14.89 -6.06 11.71
CA ALA A 167 -14.92 -7.45 11.28
C ALA A 167 -13.96 -7.73 10.11
N ARG A 168 -13.87 -6.83 9.12
CA ARG A 168 -12.91 -6.94 8.01
C ARG A 168 -11.46 -6.82 8.51
N CYS A 169 -11.18 -5.84 9.36
CA CYS A 169 -9.85 -5.64 9.95
C CYS A 169 -9.41 -6.89 10.75
N LEU A 170 -10.31 -7.43 11.59
CA LEU A 170 -10.08 -8.67 12.34
C LEU A 170 -9.81 -9.85 11.40
N LYS A 171 -10.61 -10.01 10.33
CA LYS A 171 -10.46 -11.11 9.37
C LYS A 171 -9.12 -11.07 8.64
N ILE A 172 -8.66 -9.88 8.23
CA ILE A 172 -7.34 -9.67 7.62
C ILE A 172 -6.23 -10.04 8.61
N CYS A 173 -6.28 -9.49 9.83
CA CYS A 173 -5.27 -9.74 10.85
C CYS A 173 -5.23 -11.22 11.31
N GLN A 174 -6.39 -11.88 11.39
CA GLN A 174 -6.48 -13.32 11.64
C GLN A 174 -5.83 -14.12 10.51
N ALA A 175 -6.07 -13.78 9.24
CA ALA A 175 -5.46 -14.47 8.11
C ALA A 175 -3.91 -14.37 8.11
N ALA A 176 -3.38 -13.20 8.50
CA ALA A 176 -1.96 -12.94 8.72
C ALA A 176 -1.41 -13.77 9.90
N PHE A 177 -2.14 -13.79 11.03
CA PHE A 177 -1.81 -14.59 12.20
C PHE A 177 -1.83 -16.10 11.93
N ASP A 178 -2.77 -16.63 11.17
CA ASP A 178 -2.81 -18.07 10.90
C ASP A 178 -1.61 -18.52 10.05
N ARG A 179 -1.16 -17.65 9.13
CA ARG A 179 -0.11 -17.94 8.14
C ARG A 179 1.28 -17.51 8.56
N LYS A 180 1.41 -16.81 9.68
CA LYS A 180 2.72 -16.32 10.12
C LYS A 180 3.35 -15.30 9.18
N VAL A 181 2.50 -14.54 8.50
CA VAL A 181 2.88 -13.42 7.66
C VAL A 181 2.61 -12.13 8.43
N PRO A 182 3.62 -11.29 8.68
CA PRO A 182 3.41 -9.95 9.20
C PRO A 182 2.50 -9.10 8.29
N VAL A 183 1.63 -8.31 8.88
CA VAL A 183 0.78 -7.34 8.19
C VAL A 183 0.89 -5.96 8.86
N MET A 184 1.06 -4.93 8.04
CA MET A 184 1.12 -3.54 8.44
C MET A 184 -0.22 -2.86 8.13
N ILE A 185 -0.70 -2.06 9.08
CA ILE A 185 -1.80 -1.12 8.85
C ILE A 185 -1.17 0.22 8.50
N ASP A 186 -1.43 0.69 7.27
CA ASP A 186 -0.92 1.95 6.77
C ASP A 186 -1.54 3.13 7.52
N ALA A 187 -0.76 4.20 7.63
CA ALA A 187 -1.25 5.48 8.10
C ALA A 187 -1.79 6.31 6.92
N GLU A 188 -2.84 7.09 7.18
CA GLU A 188 -3.63 7.80 6.18
C GLU A 188 -3.78 9.28 6.60
N ASP A 189 -4.86 9.97 6.23
CA ASP A 189 -5.06 11.38 6.58
C ASP A 189 -5.16 11.61 8.09
N SER A 190 -4.65 12.77 8.54
CA SER A 190 -4.52 13.06 9.97
C SER A 190 -5.85 13.07 10.73
N TRP A 191 -6.97 13.35 10.05
CA TRP A 191 -8.33 13.42 10.62
C TRP A 191 -9.10 12.11 10.57
N VAL A 192 -8.47 11.00 10.17
CA VAL A 192 -9.00 9.63 10.34
C VAL A 192 -8.05 8.74 11.15
N GLN A 193 -6.85 9.24 11.43
CA GLN A 193 -5.73 8.43 11.86
C GLN A 193 -5.80 8.01 13.33
N ASP A 194 -6.49 8.73 14.21
CA ASP A 194 -6.64 8.28 15.60
C ASP A 194 -7.54 7.04 15.64
N THR A 195 -8.59 7.00 14.80
CA THR A 195 -9.42 5.81 14.60
C THR A 195 -8.62 4.64 14.03
N ILE A 196 -7.72 4.88 13.07
CA ILE A 196 -6.83 3.86 12.49
C ILE A 196 -5.87 3.33 13.55
N ASP A 197 -5.25 4.21 14.34
CA ASP A 197 -4.33 3.83 15.42
C ASP A 197 -5.04 2.99 16.47
N GLU A 198 -6.26 3.34 16.86
CA GLU A 198 -7.09 2.56 17.79
C GLU A 198 -7.36 1.14 17.26
N LEU A 199 -7.73 1.00 15.98
CA LEU A 199 -7.93 -0.30 15.33
C LEU A 199 -6.63 -1.11 15.28
N ALA A 200 -5.51 -0.48 14.93
CA ALA A 200 -4.21 -1.13 14.88
C ALA A 200 -3.77 -1.62 16.27
N LEU A 201 -3.92 -0.78 17.31
CA LEU A 201 -3.64 -1.14 18.70
C LEU A 201 -4.52 -2.29 19.20
N GLU A 202 -5.80 -2.32 18.84
CA GLU A 202 -6.73 -3.41 19.15
C GLU A 202 -6.24 -4.75 18.54
N MET A 203 -5.85 -4.72 17.27
CA MET A 203 -5.35 -5.90 16.55
C MET A 203 -3.97 -6.34 17.04
N MET A 204 -3.06 -5.41 17.31
CA MET A 204 -1.77 -5.69 17.94
C MET A 204 -1.96 -6.33 19.32
N THR A 205 -2.85 -5.78 20.14
CA THR A 205 -3.18 -6.33 21.46
C THR A 205 -3.69 -7.76 21.32
N THR A 206 -4.48 -8.07 20.29
CA THR A 206 -5.05 -9.39 20.07
C THR A 206 -4.02 -10.40 19.57
N PHE A 207 -3.25 -10.07 18.53
CA PHE A 207 -2.44 -11.04 17.79
C PHE A 207 -0.95 -11.06 18.16
N ASN A 208 -0.42 -9.98 18.74
CA ASN A 208 1.02 -9.87 19.05
C ASN A 208 1.39 -10.41 20.44
N LYS A 209 0.88 -11.61 20.80
CA LYS A 209 1.16 -12.22 22.11
C LYS A 209 2.51 -12.93 22.18
N GLU A 210 2.78 -13.78 21.19
CA GLU A 210 3.98 -14.62 21.14
C GLU A 210 4.97 -14.18 20.06
N ARG A 211 4.49 -13.43 19.05
CA ARG A 211 5.28 -12.95 17.92
C ARG A 211 4.70 -11.64 17.39
N LEU A 212 5.49 -10.90 16.63
CA LEU A 212 5.02 -9.69 15.97
C LEU A 212 4.30 -10.06 14.66
N ILE A 213 3.00 -9.78 14.59
CA ILE A 213 2.17 -10.03 13.40
C ILE A 213 1.57 -8.75 12.86
N VAL A 214 0.91 -7.97 13.70
CA VAL A 214 0.30 -6.72 13.30
C VAL A 214 1.28 -5.58 13.58
N TYR A 215 1.50 -4.73 12.60
CA TYR A 215 2.35 -3.55 12.69
C TYR A 215 1.48 -2.30 12.51
N ASN A 216 1.71 -1.28 13.33
CA ASN A 216 1.16 0.05 13.13
C ASN A 216 2.18 0.95 12.42
N THR A 217 1.68 1.95 11.69
CA THR A 217 2.49 2.95 10.98
C THR A 217 2.39 4.30 11.69
N TYR A 218 3.52 4.85 12.13
CA TYR A 218 3.56 6.16 12.77
C TYR A 218 4.08 7.23 11.81
N GLN A 219 3.31 8.30 11.65
CA GLN A 219 3.68 9.42 10.79
C GLN A 219 4.47 10.48 11.58
N LEU A 220 5.80 10.48 11.46
CA LEU A 220 6.67 11.36 12.27
C LEU A 220 6.58 12.86 11.94
N TYR A 221 5.85 13.23 10.89
CA TYR A 221 5.50 14.63 10.62
C TYR A 221 4.40 15.18 11.55
N ARG A 222 3.68 14.30 12.28
CA ARG A 222 2.63 14.68 13.23
C ARG A 222 3.26 15.02 14.58
N HIS A 223 2.75 16.07 15.21
CA HIS A 223 3.26 16.55 16.50
C HIS A 223 2.80 15.71 17.71
N ASP A 224 1.76 14.89 17.54
CA ASP A 224 1.12 14.11 18.62
C ASP A 224 1.65 12.67 18.76
N LYS A 225 2.57 12.21 17.92
CA LYS A 225 3.02 10.80 17.92
C LYS A 225 4.22 10.48 18.83
N LEU A 226 4.98 11.49 19.26
CA LEU A 226 6.20 11.34 20.08
C LEU A 226 6.12 12.03 21.45
N ALA A 227 4.96 12.61 21.80
CA ALA A 227 4.79 13.48 22.95
C ALA A 227 4.17 12.75 24.16
#